data_AF-A0A522GPV0-F1
#
_entry.id   AF-A0A522GPV0-F1
#
_cell.length_a   1.000
_cell.length_b   1.000
_cell.length_c   1.000
_cell.angle_alpha   90.00
_cell.angle_beta   90.00
_cell.angle_gamma   90.00
#
_symmetry.space_group_name_H-M   'P 1'
#
loop_
_entity.id
_entity.type
_entity.pdbx_description
1 polymer ?
#
loop_
_entity_poly.entity_id
_entity_poly.type
_entity_poly.pdbx_seq_one_letter_code
_entity_poly.pdbx_strand_id
1 'polypeptide(L)'
;MPEKHHYLPIFYQARWATGGDRQVCVYKKPQNEVKTKRRHPAFQGYEVDLYTIPGVEYEAASHLEHQFFLQADDDAAVALQQFERDQKTALDNRLRSGWSRFVISLIHRGPEEIQRFFDEVKRHVQDAEREFEENYATLRLPTEPTTFEEFRLKRPTNLAGRAAAMLIQKVIDNVNVGNHLNNMIWTILSPPSSYPFLTSDRPVIMTNGMIKPESHLALPIGPRKLFIASNRNEIVQEVARRKPDELVSFVNDRVVKQARRFVIGVDDQQLRFVANRFGARLPSSPTELTKFPSPEEMRKLVRYSACTLGFAVASRSAVITRSASWSSHFACVRPWSPSRLCDTICSQWTQVSLGTGPIGGPSRRRSQYSVTLATAACHPGVSITRRFIRPASRHAALIRS
;
A
#
# COMPACT_ATOMS: atom_id res chain seq x y z
N MET A 1 18.47 22.54 0.94
CA MET A 1 19.63 21.69 1.27
C MET A 1 19.19 20.24 1.13
N PRO A 2 20.09 19.27 0.91
CA PRO A 2 19.69 17.87 0.82
C PRO A 2 19.12 17.37 2.15
N GLU A 3 17.92 16.78 2.12
CA GLU A 3 17.18 16.33 3.31
C GLU A 3 17.10 14.81 3.38
N LYS A 4 17.16 14.25 4.60
CA LYS A 4 16.98 12.80 4.79
C LYS A 4 15.49 12.49 4.87
N HIS A 5 14.99 11.82 3.85
CA HIS A 5 13.61 11.36 3.83
C HIS A 5 13.56 9.91 4.32
N HIS A 6 13.04 9.71 5.53
CA HIS A 6 12.92 8.37 6.11
C HIS A 6 11.73 7.64 5.48
N TYR A 7 11.99 6.58 4.74
CA TYR A 7 10.96 5.67 4.23
C TYR A 7 10.56 4.59 5.24
N LEU A 8 11.41 4.35 6.25
CA LEU A 8 11.05 3.61 7.44
C LEU A 8 11.13 4.58 8.62
N PRO A 9 10.01 5.08 9.16
CA PRO A 9 10.04 6.15 10.15
C PRO A 9 10.84 5.83 11.40
N ILE A 10 11.59 6.82 11.91
CA ILE A 10 12.47 6.66 13.07
C ILE A 10 11.68 6.22 14.30
N PHE A 11 10.50 6.80 14.53
CA PHE A 11 9.67 6.45 15.67
C PHE A 11 9.40 4.94 15.68
N TYR A 12 8.98 4.37 14.54
CA TYR A 12 8.70 2.95 14.41
C TYR A 12 9.94 2.09 14.70
N GLN A 13 11.07 2.41 14.08
CA GLN A 13 12.32 1.65 14.25
C GLN A 13 12.84 1.66 15.69
N ALA A 14 12.63 2.76 16.42
CA ALA A 14 13.15 2.94 17.78
C ALA A 14 12.62 1.88 18.78
N ARG A 15 11.55 1.16 18.46
CA ARG A 15 10.97 0.12 19.32
C ARG A 15 11.89 -1.09 19.50
N TRP A 16 12.82 -1.31 18.57
CA TRP A 16 13.84 -2.35 18.68
C TRP A 16 15.10 -1.90 19.42
N ALA A 17 15.19 -0.62 19.80
CA ALA A 17 16.32 -0.05 20.52
C ALA A 17 16.17 -0.23 22.04
N THR A 18 16.00 -1.47 22.49
CA THR A 18 15.67 -1.78 23.89
C THR A 18 16.87 -1.79 24.83
N GLY A 19 18.10 -1.79 24.29
CA GLY A 19 19.32 -1.70 25.09
C GLY A 19 19.58 -0.28 25.60
N GLY A 20 20.42 -0.15 26.63
CA GLY A 20 20.82 1.17 27.16
C GLY A 20 21.58 2.04 26.17
N ASP A 21 22.13 1.44 25.10
CA ASP A 21 22.80 2.14 24.00
C ASP A 21 21.84 2.90 23.06
N ARG A 22 20.52 2.66 23.18
CA ARG A 22 19.48 3.19 22.27
C ARG A 22 19.77 2.90 20.80
N GLN A 23 20.43 1.77 20.53
CA GLN A 23 20.72 1.29 19.17
C GLN A 23 19.87 0.07 18.83
N VAL A 24 19.65 -0.14 17.54
CA VAL A 24 19.07 -1.38 17.00
C VAL A 24 20.16 -2.24 16.37
N CYS A 25 19.91 -3.54 16.25
CA CYS A 25 20.76 -4.43 15.48
C CYS A 25 20.30 -4.44 14.02
N VAL A 26 21.11 -3.86 13.13
CA VAL A 26 20.83 -3.85 11.69
C VAL A 26 21.56 -5.00 11.03
N TYR A 27 20.81 -5.85 10.35
CA TYR A 27 21.32 -6.90 9.49
C TYR A 27 21.34 -6.40 8.05
N LYS A 28 22.50 -6.44 7.40
CA LYS A 28 22.65 -6.13 5.97
C LYS A 28 23.37 -7.30 5.29
N LYS A 29 23.14 -7.46 3.99
CA LYS A 29 23.85 -8.46 3.17
C LYS A 29 24.77 -7.76 2.17
N PRO A 30 25.90 -7.16 2.60
CA PRO A 30 26.90 -6.70 1.65
C PRO A 30 27.44 -7.92 0.90
N GLN A 31 27.32 -7.93 -0.43
CA GLN A 31 27.64 -9.08 -1.27
C GLN A 31 26.80 -10.32 -0.90
N ASN A 32 27.41 -11.41 -0.41
CA ASN A 32 26.74 -12.69 -0.17
C ASN A 32 26.65 -13.10 1.30
N GLU A 33 27.20 -12.30 2.22
CA GLU A 33 27.23 -12.61 3.65
C GLU A 33 26.37 -11.61 4.43
N VAL A 34 25.53 -12.11 5.35
CA VAL A 34 24.78 -11.22 6.25
C VAL A 34 25.68 -10.81 7.41
N LYS A 35 25.81 -9.51 7.62
CA LYS A 35 26.56 -8.89 8.72
C LYS A 35 25.62 -8.06 9.59
N THR A 36 25.92 -8.02 10.89
CA THR A 36 25.20 -7.22 11.87
C THR A 36 25.98 -5.97 12.24
N LYS A 37 25.26 -4.90 12.58
CA LYS A 37 25.86 -3.72 13.21
C LYS A 37 24.86 -3.02 14.11
N ARG A 38 25.31 -2.63 15.30
CA ARG A 38 24.56 -1.75 16.20
C ARG A 38 24.54 -0.33 15.61
N ARG A 39 23.34 0.25 15.44
CA ARG A 39 23.14 1.59 14.86
C ARG A 39 21.98 2.32 15.54
N HIS A 40 22.12 3.64 15.70
CA HIS A 40 20.97 4.46 16.08
C HIS A 40 19.90 4.43 14.97
N PRO A 41 18.60 4.33 15.29
CA PRO A 41 17.50 4.22 14.32
C PRO A 41 17.55 5.17 13.12
N ALA A 42 18.05 6.40 13.35
CA ALA A 42 18.15 7.42 12.30
C ALA A 42 19.19 7.13 11.19
N PHE A 43 20.07 6.13 11.34
CA PHE A 43 21.13 5.83 10.37
C PHE A 43 20.73 4.80 9.30
N GLN A 44 19.47 4.38 9.27
CA GLN A 44 18.94 3.50 8.24
C GLN A 44 17.49 3.84 7.92
N GLY A 45 16.99 3.29 6.82
CA GLY A 45 15.61 3.53 6.40
C GLY A 45 15.36 4.93 5.85
N TYR A 46 16.39 5.57 5.28
CA TYR A 46 16.27 6.86 4.61
C TYR A 46 17.03 6.86 3.27
N GLU A 47 16.62 7.77 2.39
CA GLU A 47 17.44 8.27 1.29
C GLU A 47 17.44 9.79 1.31
N VAL A 48 18.48 10.38 0.72
CA VAL A 48 18.55 11.84 0.59
C VAL A 48 17.64 12.26 -0.54
N ASP A 49 16.74 13.21 -0.28
CA ASP A 49 15.84 13.80 -1.27
C ASP A 49 14.92 12.78 -1.99
N LEU A 50 14.57 11.66 -1.33
CA LEU A 50 13.83 10.53 -1.94
C LEU A 50 12.49 10.93 -2.58
N TYR A 51 11.83 11.91 -1.98
CA TYR A 51 10.51 12.39 -2.40
C TYR A 51 10.59 13.77 -3.05
N THR A 52 11.80 14.28 -3.25
CA THR A 52 12.03 15.63 -3.77
C THR A 52 11.81 15.64 -5.27
N ILE A 53 10.91 16.51 -5.71
CA ILE A 53 10.60 16.67 -7.13
C ILE A 53 11.62 17.65 -7.73
N PRO A 54 12.49 17.23 -8.67
CA PRO A 54 13.50 18.13 -9.22
C PRO A 54 12.85 19.20 -10.12
N GLY A 55 13.39 20.41 -10.13
CA GLY A 55 12.96 21.46 -11.06
C GLY A 55 11.58 22.06 -10.79
N VAL A 56 11.05 21.95 -9.57
CA VAL A 56 9.88 22.70 -9.10
C VAL A 56 10.25 23.55 -7.88
N GLU A 57 9.41 24.53 -7.54
CA GLU A 57 9.60 25.36 -6.34
C GLU A 57 9.68 24.51 -5.08
N TYR A 58 10.47 24.96 -4.10
CA TYR A 58 10.81 24.19 -2.89
C TYR A 58 9.60 23.63 -2.15
N GLU A 59 8.55 24.42 -1.96
CA GLU A 59 7.32 23.99 -1.28
C GLU A 59 6.66 22.80 -2.01
N ALA A 60 6.63 22.84 -3.34
CA ALA A 60 6.13 21.72 -4.15
C ALA A 60 7.12 20.55 -4.18
N ALA A 61 8.43 20.82 -4.11
CA ALA A 61 9.48 19.81 -4.13
C ALA A 61 9.45 18.94 -2.87
N SER A 62 9.25 19.54 -1.70
CA SER A 62 9.26 18.85 -0.39
C SER A 62 7.86 18.57 0.17
N HIS A 63 6.79 18.80 -0.61
CA HIS A 63 5.39 18.63 -0.17
C HIS A 63 5.11 17.26 0.45
N LEU A 64 5.60 16.18 -0.17
CA LEU A 64 5.39 14.82 0.33
C LEU A 64 5.99 14.61 1.73
N GLU A 65 7.20 15.12 1.98
CA GLU A 65 7.86 14.96 3.28
C GLU A 65 7.19 15.85 4.34
N HIS A 66 7.09 17.15 4.06
CA HIS A 66 6.75 18.16 5.07
C HIS A 66 5.25 18.32 5.34
N GLN A 67 4.39 17.99 4.38
CA GLN A 67 2.93 18.11 4.55
C GLN A 67 2.27 16.76 4.75
N PHE A 68 2.65 15.76 3.94
CA PHE A 68 1.94 14.48 3.92
C PHE A 68 2.50 13.46 4.90
N PHE A 69 3.79 13.10 4.78
CA PHE A 69 4.40 12.07 5.64
C PHE A 69 4.58 12.55 7.07
N LEU A 70 4.93 13.81 7.29
CA LEU A 70 5.02 14.38 8.64
C LEU A 70 3.71 14.17 9.42
N GLN A 71 2.58 14.60 8.86
CA GLN A 71 1.28 14.44 9.52
C GLN A 71 0.90 12.96 9.73
N ALA A 72 1.13 12.12 8.72
CA ALA A 72 0.83 10.70 8.81
C ALA A 72 1.67 10.00 9.89
N ASP A 73 2.95 10.34 9.99
CA ASP A 73 3.89 9.76 10.94
C ASP A 73 3.63 10.27 12.37
N ASP A 74 3.24 11.53 12.55
CA ASP A 74 2.86 12.09 13.85
C ASP A 74 1.62 11.40 14.44
N ASP A 75 0.54 11.29 13.67
CA ASP A 75 -0.67 10.59 14.11
C ASP A 75 -0.38 9.11 14.42
N ALA A 76 0.43 8.45 13.57
CA ALA A 76 0.80 7.05 13.77
C ALA A 76 1.73 6.84 14.97
N ALA A 77 2.60 7.79 15.28
CA ALA A 77 3.43 7.75 16.47
C ALA A 77 2.57 7.80 17.74
N VAL A 78 1.54 8.65 17.76
CA VAL A 78 0.58 8.73 18.87
C VAL A 78 -0.26 7.44 18.96
N ALA A 79 -0.76 6.92 17.83
CA ALA A 79 -1.49 5.66 17.80
C ALA A 79 -0.66 4.48 18.35
N LEU A 80 0.62 4.39 17.94
CA LEU A 80 1.54 3.37 18.43
C LEU A 80 1.75 3.46 19.93
N GLN A 81 1.93 4.67 20.48
CA GLN A 81 2.05 4.87 21.93
C GLN A 81 0.80 4.38 22.68
N GLN A 82 -0.39 4.55 22.10
CA GLN A 82 -1.63 4.04 22.72
C GLN A 82 -1.67 2.50 22.69
N PHE A 83 -1.36 1.86 21.56
CA PHE A 83 -1.22 0.40 21.48
C PHE A 83 -0.15 -0.14 22.42
N GLU A 84 0.91 0.64 22.67
CA GLU A 84 1.97 0.27 23.60
C GLU A 84 1.49 0.27 25.05
N ARG A 85 0.62 1.21 25.44
CA ARG A 85 0.06 1.32 26.79
C ARG A 85 -1.06 0.32 27.04
N ASP A 86 -1.99 0.18 26.10
CA ASP A 86 -3.13 -0.72 26.19
C ASP A 86 -3.42 -1.39 24.84
N GLN A 87 -3.32 -2.72 24.82
CA GLN A 87 -3.56 -3.54 23.63
C GLN A 87 -5.02 -3.55 23.18
N LYS A 88 -5.94 -3.16 24.08
CA LYS A 88 -7.39 -3.09 23.83
C LYS A 88 -7.87 -1.67 23.57
N THR A 89 -6.96 -0.71 23.49
CA THR A 89 -7.32 0.69 23.32
C THR A 89 -8.10 0.89 22.02
N ALA A 90 -9.18 1.67 22.10
CA ALA A 90 -9.92 2.12 20.93
C ALA A 90 -9.38 3.48 20.52
N LEU A 91 -8.78 3.54 19.33
CA LEU A 91 -8.34 4.81 18.76
C LEU A 91 -9.55 5.65 18.32
N ASP A 92 -9.44 6.97 18.47
CA ASP A 92 -10.36 7.89 17.81
C ASP A 92 -10.21 7.85 16.27
N ASN A 93 -11.15 8.46 15.55
CA ASN A 93 -11.17 8.44 14.09
C ASN A 93 -9.91 9.04 13.44
N ARG A 94 -9.30 10.05 14.06
CA ARG A 94 -8.09 10.71 13.55
C ARG A 94 -6.92 9.75 13.63
N LEU A 95 -6.65 9.21 14.83
CA LEU A 95 -5.53 8.29 15.07
C LEU A 95 -5.72 6.97 14.33
N ARG A 96 -6.96 6.49 14.20
CA ARG A 96 -7.28 5.31 13.40
C ARG A 96 -6.94 5.55 11.92
N SER A 97 -7.37 6.67 11.36
CA SER A 97 -7.05 7.01 9.97
C SER A 97 -5.56 7.26 9.76
N GLY A 98 -4.89 7.93 10.71
CA GLY A 98 -3.44 8.13 10.71
C GLY A 98 -2.66 6.82 10.73
N TRP A 99 -3.06 5.87 11.58
CA TRP A 99 -2.46 4.53 11.63
C TRP A 99 -2.64 3.78 10.31
N SER A 100 -3.84 3.81 9.72
CA SER A 100 -4.10 3.20 8.40
C SER A 100 -3.22 3.82 7.32
N ARG A 101 -3.13 5.14 7.27
CA ARG A 101 -2.27 5.86 6.32
C ARG A 101 -0.80 5.49 6.51
N PHE A 102 -0.33 5.35 7.74
CA PHE A 102 1.02 4.88 8.04
C PHE A 102 1.25 3.45 7.53
N VAL A 103 0.37 2.49 7.82
CA VAL A 103 0.49 1.11 7.33
C VAL A 103 0.54 1.05 5.81
N ILE A 104 -0.34 1.79 5.12
CA ILE A 104 -0.35 1.88 3.65
C ILE A 104 0.94 2.56 3.14
N SER A 105 1.41 3.60 3.84
CA SER A 105 2.66 4.28 3.49
C SER A 105 3.85 3.33 3.52
N LEU A 106 3.96 2.44 4.52
CA LEU A 106 5.06 1.47 4.62
C LEU A 106 5.11 0.50 3.43
N ILE A 107 3.98 0.27 2.75
CA ILE A 107 3.91 -0.57 1.55
C ILE A 107 4.47 0.15 0.32
N HIS A 108 4.32 1.48 0.24
CA HIS A 108 4.55 2.26 -0.98
C HIS A 108 5.67 3.31 -0.92
N ARG A 109 6.16 3.68 0.27
CA ARG A 109 7.14 4.76 0.44
C ARG A 109 8.60 4.31 0.29
N GLY A 110 8.83 3.02 0.12
CA GLY A 110 10.17 2.46 -0.09
C GLY A 110 10.79 2.92 -1.43
N PRO A 111 12.12 3.06 -1.53
CA PRO A 111 12.74 3.68 -2.69
C PRO A 111 12.46 2.99 -4.03
N GLU A 112 12.39 1.66 -4.05
CA GLU A 112 12.07 0.96 -5.30
C GLU A 112 10.60 1.17 -5.72
N GLU A 113 9.67 1.38 -4.79
CA GLU A 113 8.27 1.70 -5.11
C GLU A 113 8.14 3.13 -5.62
N ILE A 114 8.79 4.07 -4.94
CA ILE A 114 8.84 5.47 -5.36
C ILE A 114 9.38 5.58 -6.78
N GLN A 115 10.55 4.96 -7.05
CA GLN A 115 11.14 4.97 -8.39
C GLN A 115 10.18 4.40 -9.45
N ARG A 116 9.50 3.29 -9.15
CA ARG A 116 8.48 2.73 -10.06
C ARG A 116 7.36 3.72 -10.35
N PHE A 117 6.83 4.42 -9.35
CA PHE A 117 5.80 5.45 -9.58
C PHE A 117 6.30 6.57 -10.49
N PHE A 118 7.52 7.05 -10.26
CA PHE A 118 8.13 8.09 -11.10
C PHE A 118 8.32 7.62 -12.55
N ASP A 119 8.84 6.41 -12.75
CA ASP A 119 9.08 5.85 -14.08
C ASP A 119 7.76 5.64 -14.85
N GLU A 120 6.74 5.11 -14.17
CA GLU A 120 5.43 4.88 -14.78
C GLU A 120 4.73 6.19 -15.14
N VAL A 121 4.71 7.16 -14.22
CA VAL A 121 4.13 8.47 -14.51
C VAL A 121 4.87 9.18 -15.64
N LYS A 122 6.20 9.12 -15.65
CA LYS A 122 6.99 9.67 -16.74
C LYS A 122 6.59 9.06 -18.09
N ARG A 123 6.44 7.74 -18.16
CA ARG A 123 5.98 7.03 -19.36
C ARG A 123 4.61 7.50 -19.83
N HIS A 124 3.65 7.66 -18.92
CA HIS A 124 2.31 8.14 -19.25
C HIS A 124 2.28 9.62 -19.67
N VAL A 125 3.05 10.47 -19.00
CA VAL A 125 3.14 11.90 -19.34
C VAL A 125 3.78 12.09 -20.71
N GLN A 126 4.87 11.39 -21.01
CA GLN A 126 5.51 11.43 -22.33
C GLN A 126 4.57 10.97 -23.45
N ASP A 127 3.75 9.94 -23.19
CA ASP A 127 2.77 9.48 -24.17
C ASP A 127 1.64 10.48 -24.40
N ALA A 128 1.11 11.07 -23.32
CA ALA A 128 0.12 12.12 -23.42
C ALA A 128 0.66 13.40 -24.10
N GLU A 129 1.94 13.72 -23.90
CA GLU A 129 2.60 14.84 -24.56
C GLU A 129 2.72 14.63 -26.07
N ARG A 130 3.13 13.45 -26.53
CA ARG A 130 3.15 13.13 -27.97
C ARG A 130 1.76 13.25 -28.59
N GLU A 131 0.75 12.67 -27.95
CA GLU A 131 -0.63 12.74 -28.44
C GLU A 131 -1.14 14.19 -28.49
N PHE A 132 -0.80 15.01 -27.49
CA PHE A 132 -1.19 16.41 -27.45
C PHE A 132 -0.44 17.26 -28.48
N GLU A 133 0.84 16.99 -28.74
CA GLU A 133 1.62 17.63 -29.80
C GLU A 133 1.04 17.33 -31.19
N GLU A 134 0.76 16.06 -31.49
CA GLU A 134 0.17 15.61 -32.74
C GLU A 134 -1.20 16.26 -33.01
N ASN A 135 -1.98 16.52 -31.96
CA ASN A 135 -3.35 17.04 -32.05
C ASN A 135 -3.48 18.50 -31.59
N TYR A 136 -2.36 19.21 -31.43
CA TYR A 136 -2.34 20.52 -30.76
C TYR A 136 -3.28 21.53 -31.42
N ALA A 137 -3.29 21.59 -32.76
CA ALA A 137 -4.15 22.51 -33.51
C ALA A 137 -5.64 22.35 -33.19
N THR A 138 -6.06 21.12 -32.88
CA THR A 138 -7.45 20.75 -32.57
C THR A 138 -7.76 20.87 -31.07
N LEU A 139 -6.79 20.56 -30.21
CA LEU A 139 -6.98 20.49 -28.75
C LEU A 139 -6.67 21.80 -28.02
N ARG A 140 -5.91 22.71 -28.63
CA ARG A 140 -5.54 23.99 -28.01
C ARG A 140 -6.77 24.83 -27.67
N LEU A 141 -6.74 25.49 -26.53
CA LEU A 141 -7.76 26.47 -26.15
C LEU A 141 -7.56 27.77 -26.95
N PRO A 142 -8.60 28.60 -27.14
CA PRO A 142 -8.47 29.90 -27.80
C PRO A 142 -7.45 30.84 -27.14
N THR A 143 -7.20 30.67 -25.84
CA THR A 143 -6.25 31.46 -25.05
C THR A 143 -4.81 30.93 -25.11
N GLU A 144 -4.58 29.76 -25.72
CA GLU A 144 -3.26 29.13 -25.80
C GLU A 144 -2.50 29.56 -27.06
N PRO A 145 -1.16 29.49 -27.06
CA PRO A 145 -0.33 29.88 -28.20
C PRO A 145 -0.70 29.16 -29.50
N THR A 146 -0.34 29.75 -30.64
CA THR A 146 -0.69 29.13 -31.93
C THR A 146 0.14 27.88 -32.22
N THR A 147 1.37 27.80 -31.70
CA THR A 147 2.27 26.65 -31.89
C THR A 147 2.45 25.87 -30.59
N PHE A 148 2.66 24.56 -30.73
CA PHE A 148 2.96 23.68 -29.60
C PHE A 148 4.28 24.07 -28.91
N GLU A 149 5.27 24.52 -29.69
CA GLU A 149 6.57 24.98 -29.19
C GLU A 149 6.44 26.17 -28.23
N GLU A 150 5.65 27.20 -28.60
CA GLU A 150 5.38 28.34 -27.72
C GLU A 150 4.59 27.93 -26.47
N PHE A 151 3.66 26.98 -26.61
CA PHE A 151 2.93 26.43 -25.48
C PHE A 151 3.87 25.68 -24.52
N ARG A 152 4.78 24.86 -25.04
CA ARG A 152 5.75 24.09 -24.27
C ARG A 152 6.66 24.98 -23.43
N LEU A 153 7.11 26.11 -24.00
CA LEU A 153 7.97 27.08 -23.30
C LEU A 153 7.26 27.77 -22.12
N LYS A 154 5.93 27.90 -22.14
CA LYS A 154 5.13 28.52 -21.08
C LYS A 154 4.67 27.53 -20.01
N ARG A 155 4.97 26.25 -20.17
CA ARG A 155 4.43 25.19 -19.31
C ARG A 155 5.20 25.09 -17.99
N PRO A 156 4.53 24.72 -16.87
CA PRO A 156 5.23 24.44 -15.63
C PRO A 156 6.33 23.40 -15.80
N THR A 157 7.47 23.62 -15.15
CA THR A 157 8.60 22.70 -15.16
C THR A 157 8.25 21.38 -14.46
N ASN A 158 8.78 20.29 -15.01
CA ASN A 158 8.68 18.91 -14.51
C ASN A 158 7.27 18.42 -14.12
N LEU A 159 6.34 18.38 -15.08
CA LEU A 159 4.98 17.85 -14.83
C LEU A 159 4.97 16.38 -14.41
N ALA A 160 5.86 15.56 -14.96
CA ALA A 160 5.96 14.15 -14.59
C ALA A 160 6.25 13.99 -13.10
N GLY A 161 7.20 14.76 -12.57
CA GLY A 161 7.51 14.75 -11.15
C GLY A 161 6.34 15.20 -10.27
N ARG A 162 5.66 16.30 -10.63
CA ARG A 162 4.45 16.76 -9.91
C ARG A 162 3.35 15.70 -9.91
N ALA A 163 3.09 15.11 -11.07
CA ALA A 163 2.05 14.10 -11.21
C ALA A 163 2.40 12.79 -10.47
N ALA A 164 3.68 12.44 -10.36
CA ALA A 164 4.15 11.30 -9.57
C ALA A 164 3.91 11.52 -8.09
N ALA A 165 4.25 12.70 -7.55
CA ALA A 165 3.96 13.02 -6.15
C ALA A 165 2.47 12.98 -5.83
N MET A 166 1.63 13.53 -6.72
CA MET A 166 0.17 13.45 -6.58
C MET A 166 -0.33 12.00 -6.63
N LEU A 167 0.23 11.15 -7.50
CA LEU A 167 -0.12 9.73 -7.57
C LEU A 167 0.24 9.02 -6.27
N ILE A 168 1.46 9.21 -5.76
CA ILE A 168 1.93 8.61 -4.51
C ILE A 168 1.00 9.01 -3.36
N GLN A 169 0.71 10.31 -3.21
CA GLN A 169 -0.21 10.79 -2.19
C GLN A 169 -1.60 10.14 -2.33
N LYS A 170 -2.16 10.08 -3.55
CA LYS A 170 -3.49 9.50 -3.79
C LYS A 170 -3.55 7.99 -3.54
N VAL A 171 -2.48 7.25 -3.83
CA VAL A 171 -2.41 5.80 -3.58
C VAL A 171 -2.36 5.54 -2.08
N ILE A 172 -1.55 6.30 -1.35
CA ILE A 172 -1.42 6.13 0.10
C ILE A 172 -2.67 6.62 0.84
N ASP A 173 -3.25 7.73 0.38
CA ASP A 173 -4.44 8.36 0.95
C ASP A 173 -5.75 7.95 0.25
N ASN A 174 -5.76 6.75 -0.35
CA ASN A 174 -6.95 6.30 -1.05
C ASN A 174 -8.08 6.03 -0.05
N VAL A 175 -9.19 6.77 -0.19
CA VAL A 175 -10.34 6.71 0.75
C VAL A 175 -10.93 5.30 0.84
N ASN A 176 -10.99 4.54 -0.24
CA ASN A 176 -11.56 3.18 -0.22
C ASN A 176 -10.65 2.21 0.54
N VAL A 177 -9.34 2.23 0.24
CA VAL A 177 -8.32 1.40 0.90
C VAL A 177 -8.23 1.76 2.39
N GLY A 178 -8.15 3.06 2.69
CA GLY A 178 -8.08 3.59 4.05
C GLY A 178 -9.33 3.27 4.88
N ASN A 179 -10.53 3.48 4.32
CA ASN A 179 -11.78 3.13 5.00
C ASN A 179 -11.91 1.63 5.21
N HIS A 180 -11.48 0.81 4.25
CA HIS A 180 -11.49 -0.64 4.41
C HIS A 180 -10.60 -1.06 5.57
N LEU A 181 -9.36 -0.57 5.64
CA LEU A 181 -8.44 -0.87 6.73
C LEU A 181 -8.95 -0.32 8.07
N ASN A 182 -9.53 0.87 8.09
CA ASN A 182 -10.22 1.43 9.27
C ASN A 182 -11.39 0.56 9.73
N ASN A 183 -12.05 -0.18 8.86
CA ASN A 183 -13.19 -1.04 9.25
C ASN A 183 -12.78 -2.49 9.56
N MET A 184 -11.51 -2.86 9.36
CA MET A 184 -11.00 -4.15 9.81
C MET A 184 -10.97 -4.25 11.34
N ILE A 185 -11.08 -5.49 11.82
CA ILE A 185 -10.89 -5.83 13.24
C ILE A 185 -9.40 -5.74 13.54
N TRP A 186 -9.04 -4.84 14.45
CA TRP A 186 -7.65 -4.62 14.86
C TRP A 186 -7.38 -5.31 16.18
N THR A 187 -6.22 -5.97 16.27
CA THR A 187 -5.80 -6.65 17.49
C THR A 187 -4.30 -6.53 17.65
N ILE A 188 -3.86 -6.19 18.86
CA ILE A 188 -2.46 -6.22 19.24
C ILE A 188 -2.21 -7.55 19.96
N LEU A 189 -1.33 -8.37 19.41
CA LEU A 189 -0.88 -9.60 20.07
C LEU A 189 0.47 -9.40 20.73
N SER A 190 0.63 -9.94 21.92
CA SER A 190 1.91 -10.00 22.64
C SER A 190 2.24 -11.44 23.03
N PRO A 191 2.61 -12.31 22.06
CA PRO A 191 2.89 -13.71 22.34
C PRO A 191 4.11 -13.84 23.27
N PRO A 192 4.05 -14.67 24.33
CA PRO A 192 5.17 -14.91 25.23
C PRO A 192 6.19 -15.86 24.57
N SER A 193 6.90 -15.37 23.54
CA SER A 193 7.88 -16.13 22.77
C SER A 193 9.30 -15.94 23.31
N SER A 194 10.12 -16.97 23.16
CA SER A 194 11.56 -16.91 23.44
C SER A 194 12.31 -15.94 22.53
N TYR A 195 11.81 -15.67 21.33
CA TYR A 195 12.48 -14.82 20.34
C TYR A 195 11.73 -13.51 20.12
N PRO A 196 12.43 -12.39 19.90
CA PRO A 196 11.77 -11.15 19.54
C PRO A 196 11.28 -11.17 18.08
N PHE A 197 10.28 -10.34 17.79
CA PHE A 197 9.97 -10.00 16.40
C PHE A 197 11.12 -9.21 15.78
N LEU A 198 11.32 -9.40 14.48
CA LEU A 198 12.16 -8.60 13.61
C LEU A 198 11.29 -7.63 12.81
N THR A 199 11.89 -6.56 12.29
CA THR A 199 11.29 -5.70 11.25
C THR A 199 12.25 -5.54 10.07
N SER A 200 11.85 -4.85 9.00
CA SER A 200 12.68 -4.64 7.82
C SER A 200 12.28 -3.36 7.09
N ASP A 201 12.94 -3.09 5.96
CA ASP A 201 12.54 -2.06 5.01
C ASP A 201 11.18 -2.36 4.32
N ARG A 202 10.63 -3.56 4.48
CA ARG A 202 9.31 -3.99 3.97
C ARG A 202 8.57 -4.80 5.04
N PRO A 203 8.06 -4.13 6.10
CA PRO A 203 7.66 -4.82 7.32
C PRO A 203 6.20 -5.31 7.32
N VAL A 204 5.36 -4.82 6.41
CA VAL A 204 3.94 -5.18 6.35
C VAL A 204 3.77 -6.52 5.65
N ILE A 205 3.19 -7.49 6.36
CA ILE A 205 2.80 -8.78 5.79
C ILE A 205 1.35 -8.67 5.34
N MET A 206 1.08 -9.00 4.08
CA MET A 206 -0.27 -9.08 3.54
C MET A 206 -0.54 -10.49 3.01
N THR A 207 -1.64 -11.08 3.46
CA THR A 207 -2.08 -12.41 3.02
C THR A 207 -3.45 -12.29 2.36
N ASN A 208 -3.61 -12.87 1.16
CA ASN A 208 -4.85 -12.90 0.39
C ASN A 208 -5.42 -11.54 -0.07
N GLY A 209 -4.58 -10.50 -0.12
CA GLY A 209 -4.98 -9.14 -0.48
C GLY A 209 -5.66 -8.45 0.70
N MET A 210 -6.64 -7.59 0.44
CA MET A 210 -7.40 -6.90 1.51
C MET A 210 -8.90 -7.20 1.55
N ILE A 211 -9.53 -7.55 0.43
CA ILE A 211 -11.00 -7.60 0.35
C ILE A 211 -11.56 -8.96 0.77
N LYS A 212 -10.83 -10.05 0.49
CA LYS A 212 -11.36 -11.40 0.74
C LYS A 212 -11.63 -11.62 2.23
N PRO A 213 -12.64 -12.41 2.61
CA PRO A 213 -12.96 -12.65 4.02
C PRO A 213 -11.78 -13.16 4.87
N GLU A 214 -10.86 -13.90 4.27
CA GLU A 214 -9.64 -14.45 4.87
C GLU A 214 -8.43 -13.50 4.81
N SER A 215 -8.61 -12.29 4.28
CA SER A 215 -7.56 -11.28 4.16
C SER A 215 -7.18 -10.73 5.52
N HIS A 216 -5.87 -10.63 5.74
CA HIS A 216 -5.34 -9.98 6.92
C HIS A 216 -3.99 -9.34 6.63
N LEU A 217 -3.71 -8.28 7.39
CA LEU A 217 -2.43 -7.63 7.48
C LEU A 217 -1.82 -7.95 8.85
N ALA A 218 -0.50 -8.10 8.88
CA ALA A 218 0.27 -8.20 10.11
C ALA A 218 1.50 -7.29 10.03
N LEU A 219 1.76 -6.55 11.11
CA LEU A 219 2.87 -5.63 11.22
C LEU A 219 3.51 -5.76 12.60
N PRO A 220 4.77 -6.22 12.72
CA PRO A 220 5.50 -6.09 13.98
C PRO A 220 5.54 -4.62 14.36
N ILE A 221 5.10 -4.26 15.58
CA ILE A 221 5.14 -2.87 16.07
C ILE A 221 6.14 -2.69 17.22
N GLY A 222 6.98 -3.69 17.42
CA GLY A 222 8.06 -3.74 18.37
C GLY A 222 8.53 -5.18 18.56
N PRO A 223 9.53 -5.42 19.43
CA PRO A 223 10.13 -6.75 19.58
C PRO A 223 9.19 -7.79 20.20
N ARG A 224 8.08 -7.36 20.83
CA ARG A 224 7.14 -8.23 21.54
C ARG A 224 5.67 -8.00 21.16
N LYS A 225 5.39 -7.14 20.18
CA LYS A 225 4.03 -6.73 19.81
C LYS A 225 3.82 -6.86 18.31
N LEU A 226 2.69 -7.45 17.95
CA LEU A 226 2.24 -7.63 16.57
C LEU A 226 0.88 -6.97 16.40
N PHE A 227 0.79 -5.98 15.52
CA PHE A 227 -0.48 -5.46 15.04
C PHE A 227 -1.05 -6.40 13.98
N ILE A 228 -2.33 -6.74 14.10
CA ILE A 228 -3.09 -7.49 13.11
C ILE A 228 -4.35 -6.70 12.74
N ALA A 229 -4.63 -6.63 11.44
CA ALA A 229 -5.91 -6.16 10.92
C ALA A 229 -6.53 -7.27 10.05
N SER A 230 -7.79 -7.62 10.32
CA SER A 230 -8.49 -8.70 9.62
C SER A 230 -9.93 -8.33 9.29
N ASN A 231 -10.47 -8.87 8.19
CA ASN A 231 -11.89 -8.74 7.86
C ASN A 231 -12.80 -9.60 8.76
N ARG A 232 -12.22 -10.58 9.45
CA ARG A 232 -12.94 -11.59 10.22
C ARG A 232 -12.26 -11.89 11.55
N ASN A 233 -13.07 -12.03 12.59
CA ASN A 233 -12.56 -12.29 13.95
C ASN A 233 -11.96 -13.70 14.04
N GLU A 234 -12.48 -14.65 13.26
CA GLU A 234 -12.01 -16.03 13.21
C GLU A 234 -10.51 -16.09 12.87
N ILE A 235 -10.07 -15.29 11.90
CA ILE A 235 -8.65 -15.21 11.51
C ILE A 235 -7.78 -14.68 12.66
N VAL A 236 -8.26 -13.65 13.38
CA VAL A 236 -7.53 -13.12 14.56
C VAL A 236 -7.40 -14.21 15.61
N GLN A 237 -8.47 -14.95 15.89
CA GLN A 237 -8.46 -16.04 16.84
C GLN A 237 -7.53 -17.19 16.41
N GLU A 238 -7.52 -17.54 15.12
CA GLU A 238 -6.62 -18.54 14.57
C GLU A 238 -5.15 -18.15 14.76
N VAL A 239 -4.80 -16.89 14.46
CA VAL A 239 -3.44 -16.38 14.67
C VAL A 239 -3.08 -16.39 16.15
N ALA A 240 -3.99 -15.95 17.03
CA ALA A 240 -3.76 -15.88 18.47
C ALA A 240 -3.62 -17.26 19.15
N ARG A 241 -4.22 -18.32 18.61
CA ARG A 241 -4.13 -19.69 19.15
C ARG A 241 -2.82 -20.40 18.78
N ARG A 242 -1.99 -19.82 17.91
CA ARG A 242 -0.71 -20.42 17.54
C ARG A 242 0.25 -20.47 18.72
N LYS A 243 1.13 -21.47 18.70
CA LYS A 243 2.24 -21.48 19.66
C LYS A 243 3.07 -20.21 19.51
N PRO A 244 3.43 -19.51 20.60
CA PRO A 244 4.12 -18.22 20.55
C PRO A 244 5.34 -18.19 19.62
N ASP A 245 6.23 -19.17 19.76
CA ASP A 245 7.46 -19.24 18.94
C ASP A 245 7.19 -19.55 17.46
N GLU A 246 6.17 -20.36 17.17
CA GLU A 246 5.77 -20.64 15.78
C GLU A 246 5.21 -19.39 15.11
N LEU A 247 4.43 -18.58 15.83
CA LEU A 247 3.93 -17.29 15.34
C LEU A 247 5.07 -16.30 15.09
N VAL A 248 5.97 -16.11 16.06
CA VAL A 248 7.11 -15.19 15.91
C VAL A 248 8.03 -15.64 14.77
N SER A 249 8.34 -16.94 14.69
CA SER A 249 9.16 -17.51 13.61
C SER A 249 8.52 -17.28 12.24
N PHE A 250 7.21 -17.48 12.10
CA PHE A 250 6.48 -17.23 10.86
C PHE A 250 6.52 -15.75 10.44
N VAL A 251 6.24 -14.84 11.36
CA VAL A 251 6.27 -13.39 11.10
C VAL A 251 7.68 -12.95 10.72
N ASN A 252 8.69 -13.39 11.47
CA ASN A 252 10.10 -13.09 11.18
C ASN A 252 10.53 -13.66 9.84
N ASP A 253 10.09 -14.86 9.47
CA ASP A 253 10.39 -15.46 8.17
C ASP A 253 9.87 -14.59 7.02
N ARG A 254 8.62 -14.14 7.13
CA ARG A 254 8.01 -13.24 6.14
C ARG A 254 8.73 -11.90 6.06
N VAL A 255 8.97 -11.25 7.19
CA VAL A 255 9.64 -9.93 7.24
C VAL A 255 11.04 -9.98 6.64
N VAL A 256 11.83 -11.01 6.98
CA VAL A 256 13.20 -11.18 6.48
C VAL A 256 13.21 -11.49 4.99
N LYS A 257 12.32 -12.36 4.52
CA LYS A 257 12.25 -12.72 3.10
C LYS A 257 11.73 -11.57 2.22
N GLN A 258 10.91 -10.68 2.77
CA GLN A 258 10.44 -9.46 2.10
C GLN A 258 11.50 -8.35 2.06
N ALA A 259 12.48 -8.36 2.96
CA ALA A 259 13.49 -7.30 3.02
C ALA A 259 14.28 -7.16 1.71
N ARG A 260 14.58 -5.92 1.30
CA ARG A 260 15.46 -5.63 0.14
C ARG A 260 16.84 -5.15 0.59
N ARG A 261 16.88 -4.30 1.61
CA ARG A 261 18.07 -3.54 2.01
C ARG A 261 18.57 -3.89 3.39
N PHE A 262 17.68 -4.11 4.35
CA PHE A 262 18.08 -4.46 5.71
C PHE A 262 16.95 -5.13 6.51
N VAL A 263 17.34 -5.82 7.57
CA VAL A 263 16.46 -6.29 8.64
C VAL A 263 16.90 -5.63 9.95
N ILE A 264 15.97 -5.40 10.86
CA ILE A 264 16.22 -4.83 12.19
C ILE A 264 15.76 -5.84 13.25
N GLY A 265 16.61 -6.02 14.27
CA GLY A 265 16.30 -6.76 15.48
C GLY A 265 16.83 -6.05 16.73
N VAL A 266 16.59 -6.67 17.89
CA VAL A 266 17.06 -6.16 19.18
C VAL A 266 18.56 -6.38 19.36
N ASP A 267 19.07 -7.53 18.93
CA ASP A 267 20.47 -7.96 19.02
C ASP A 267 20.82 -8.83 17.79
N ASP A 268 21.96 -9.53 17.82
CA ASP A 268 22.43 -10.42 16.76
C ASP A 268 22.15 -11.92 16.99
N GLN A 269 21.39 -12.30 18.04
CA GLN A 269 21.11 -13.71 18.35
C GLN A 269 20.37 -14.44 17.21
N GLN A 270 19.64 -13.69 16.38
CA GLN A 270 18.93 -14.21 15.22
C GLN A 270 19.75 -14.16 13.92
N LEU A 271 21.06 -13.92 13.96
CA LEU A 271 21.92 -13.84 12.75
C LEU A 271 21.79 -15.04 11.83
N ARG A 272 21.91 -16.27 12.35
CA ARG A 272 21.75 -17.48 11.53
C ARG A 272 20.35 -17.55 10.90
N PHE A 273 19.31 -17.15 11.63
CA PHE A 273 17.94 -17.13 11.12
C PHE A 273 17.79 -16.15 9.95
N VAL A 274 18.35 -14.95 10.09
CA VAL A 274 18.32 -13.89 9.07
C VAL A 274 19.16 -14.27 7.86
N ALA A 275 20.39 -14.75 8.07
CA ALA A 275 21.32 -15.16 7.02
C ALA A 275 20.70 -16.20 6.06
N ASN A 276 19.96 -17.16 6.59
CA ASN A 276 19.34 -18.23 5.81
C ASN A 276 18.13 -17.79 4.97
N ARG A 277 17.59 -16.58 5.19
CA ARG A 277 16.33 -16.12 4.60
C ARG A 277 16.45 -14.82 3.82
N PHE A 278 17.40 -13.97 4.21
CA PHE A 278 17.55 -12.64 3.64
C PHE A 278 18.10 -12.73 2.21
N GLY A 279 17.36 -12.10 1.28
CA GLY A 279 17.63 -12.12 -0.15
C GLY A 279 16.62 -12.92 -0.97
N ALA A 280 15.64 -13.59 -0.33
CA ALA A 280 14.56 -14.28 -1.04
C ALA A 280 13.68 -13.33 -1.87
N ARG A 281 13.63 -12.04 -1.46
CA ARG A 281 12.89 -10.96 -2.13
C ARG A 281 11.44 -11.31 -2.43
N LEU A 282 10.74 -11.87 -1.44
CA LEU A 282 9.32 -12.11 -1.56
C LEU A 282 8.59 -10.79 -1.88
N PRO A 283 7.60 -10.82 -2.77
CA PRO A 283 6.76 -9.66 -3.03
C PRO A 283 6.07 -9.18 -1.75
N SER A 284 6.09 -7.88 -1.49
CA SER A 284 5.49 -7.26 -0.29
C SER A 284 4.41 -6.23 -0.60
N SER A 285 4.21 -5.87 -1.87
CA SER A 285 3.26 -4.86 -2.30
C SER A 285 2.45 -5.37 -3.50
N PRO A 286 1.21 -4.88 -3.70
CA PRO A 286 0.43 -5.20 -4.91
C PRO A 286 1.16 -4.80 -6.20
N THR A 287 1.88 -3.68 -6.16
CA THR A 287 2.65 -3.11 -7.28
C THR A 287 3.84 -3.97 -7.70
N GLU A 288 4.32 -4.89 -6.86
CA GLU A 288 5.34 -5.87 -7.24
C GLU A 288 4.79 -7.07 -8.01
N LEU A 289 3.50 -7.36 -7.88
CA LEU A 289 2.86 -8.51 -8.51
C LEU A 289 2.02 -8.16 -9.73
N THR A 290 1.69 -6.89 -9.89
CA THR A 290 0.82 -6.43 -10.98
C THR A 290 1.52 -5.37 -11.81
N LYS A 291 1.37 -5.50 -13.12
CA LYS A 291 1.87 -4.50 -14.05
C LYS A 291 0.96 -3.28 -14.00
N PHE A 292 1.55 -2.10 -14.00
CA PHE A 292 0.80 -0.89 -14.29
C PHE A 292 0.25 -0.99 -15.71
N PRO A 293 -1.00 -0.56 -15.95
CA PRO A 293 -1.57 -0.56 -17.29
C PRO A 293 -0.70 0.33 -18.20
N SER A 294 -0.48 -0.10 -19.43
CA SER A 294 0.15 0.73 -20.45
C SER A 294 -0.70 1.97 -20.78
N PRO A 295 -0.10 3.05 -21.33
CA PRO A 295 -0.87 4.18 -21.83
C PRO A 295 -1.98 3.74 -22.81
N GLU A 296 -1.71 2.74 -23.65
CA GLU A 296 -2.71 2.18 -24.57
C GLU A 296 -3.85 1.46 -23.84
N GLU A 297 -3.56 0.61 -22.86
CA GLU A 297 -4.59 -0.06 -22.04
C GLU A 297 -5.41 0.96 -21.26
N MET A 298 -4.77 2.00 -20.70
CA MET A 298 -5.45 3.11 -20.03
C MET A 298 -6.42 3.82 -20.98
N ARG A 299 -6.03 4.08 -22.24
CA ARG A 299 -6.94 4.66 -23.25
C ARG A 299 -8.15 3.78 -23.53
N LYS A 300 -7.97 2.46 -23.61
CA LYS A 300 -9.07 1.51 -23.82
C LYS A 300 -10.06 1.56 -22.65
N LEU A 301 -9.56 1.63 -21.41
CA LEU A 301 -10.41 1.76 -20.22
C LEU A 301 -11.22 3.06 -20.23
N VAL A 302 -10.66 4.17 -20.73
CA VAL A 302 -11.39 5.45 -20.87
C VAL A 302 -12.53 5.37 -21.88
N ARG A 303 -12.30 4.74 -23.05
CA ARG A 303 -13.33 4.60 -24.10
C ARG A 303 -14.49 3.71 -23.64
N TYR A 304 -14.21 2.64 -22.91
CA TYR A 304 -15.26 1.76 -22.38
C TYR A 304 -16.17 2.47 -21.37
N SER A 305 -15.61 3.25 -20.42
CA SER A 305 -16.43 4.00 -19.44
C SER A 305 -17.27 5.11 -20.08
N ALA A 306 -16.76 5.78 -21.12
CA ALA A 306 -17.53 6.78 -21.86
C ALA A 306 -18.71 6.16 -22.63
N CYS A 307 -18.53 4.96 -23.21
CA CYS A 307 -19.61 4.20 -23.83
C CYS A 307 -20.65 3.68 -22.82
N THR A 308 -20.26 3.40 -21.56
CA THR A 308 -21.23 2.94 -20.53
C THR A 308 -22.02 4.09 -19.91
N LEU A 309 -21.41 5.28 -19.80
CA LEU A 309 -22.11 6.51 -19.38
C LEU A 309 -22.87 7.21 -20.53
N GLY A 310 -22.62 6.81 -21.78
CA GLY A 310 -23.29 7.34 -22.97
C GLY A 310 -24.79 7.05 -23.08
N PHE A 311 -25.37 6.29 -22.15
CA PHE A 311 -26.83 6.10 -22.04
C PHE A 311 -27.51 7.00 -21.00
N ALA A 312 -26.78 7.85 -20.28
CA ALA A 312 -27.35 8.58 -19.15
C ALA A 312 -26.80 10.00 -18.92
N VAL A 313 -26.72 10.86 -19.94
CA VAL A 313 -26.72 12.32 -19.70
C VAL A 313 -27.44 13.05 -20.84
N ALA A 314 -28.75 13.23 -20.68
CA ALA A 314 -29.46 14.36 -21.25
C ALA A 314 -29.71 15.38 -20.13
N SER A 315 -29.21 16.61 -20.34
CA SER A 315 -29.54 17.84 -19.62
C SER A 315 -29.23 17.93 -18.12
N ARG A 316 -28.32 18.84 -17.75
CA ARG A 316 -28.65 20.08 -16.99
C ARG A 316 -27.39 20.85 -16.63
N SER A 317 -27.40 22.12 -17.03
CA SER A 317 -26.50 23.19 -16.60
C SER A 317 -26.74 23.53 -15.13
N ALA A 318 -25.67 23.89 -14.40
CA ALA A 318 -25.54 25.13 -13.60
C ALA A 318 -24.62 24.98 -12.37
N VAL A 319 -23.65 25.91 -12.32
CA VAL A 319 -23.08 26.60 -11.14
C VAL A 319 -22.24 25.79 -10.15
N ILE A 320 -20.91 25.99 -10.21
CA ILE A 320 -19.97 25.65 -9.14
C ILE A 320 -19.37 26.95 -8.60
N THR A 321 -19.61 27.22 -7.32
CA THR A 321 -18.97 28.26 -6.52
C THR A 321 -17.58 27.81 -6.04
N ARG A 322 -16.72 28.82 -5.85
CA ARG A 322 -15.27 28.76 -5.63
C ARG A 322 -14.85 27.99 -4.36
N SER A 323 -13.89 27.07 -4.52
CA SER A 323 -12.76 26.94 -3.59
C SER A 323 -11.49 26.70 -4.41
N ALA A 324 -10.54 27.64 -4.31
CA ALA A 324 -9.30 27.65 -5.07
C ALA A 324 -8.15 27.25 -4.14
N SER A 325 -7.52 26.11 -4.43
CA SER A 325 -6.06 25.96 -4.48
C SER A 325 -5.75 24.57 -5.08
N TRP A 326 -4.69 24.51 -5.90
CA TRP A 326 -4.13 23.33 -6.59
C TRP A 326 -4.87 22.71 -7.78
N SER A 327 -6.19 22.86 -7.93
CA SER A 327 -6.96 22.22 -9.02
C SER A 327 -6.89 22.92 -10.39
N SER A 328 -6.43 24.17 -10.46
CA SER A 328 -6.43 24.96 -11.70
C SER A 328 -5.26 24.71 -12.66
N HIS A 329 -4.18 24.06 -12.21
CA HIS A 329 -2.95 23.91 -13.03
C HIS A 329 -2.92 22.66 -13.93
N PHE A 330 -3.91 21.76 -13.84
CA PHE A 330 -3.97 20.52 -14.63
C PHE A 330 -5.01 20.52 -15.76
N ALA A 331 -5.68 21.66 -16.00
CA ALA A 331 -6.61 21.77 -17.13
C ALA A 331 -5.93 21.59 -18.51
N CYS A 332 -4.60 21.74 -18.58
CA CYS A 332 -3.81 21.75 -19.82
C CYS A 332 -3.27 20.38 -20.28
N VAL A 333 -3.73 19.24 -19.75
CA VAL A 333 -3.40 17.90 -20.32
C VAL A 333 -4.65 17.01 -20.31
N ARG A 334 -5.56 17.24 -21.26
CA ARG A 334 -6.69 16.33 -21.50
C ARG A 334 -6.22 15.26 -22.49
N PRO A 335 -5.67 14.12 -22.01
CA PRO A 335 -6.50 12.92 -21.75
C PRO A 335 -6.10 12.08 -20.51
N TRP A 336 -5.13 12.49 -19.69
CA TRP A 336 -4.57 11.67 -18.61
C TRP A 336 -4.79 12.27 -17.21
N SER A 337 -5.28 11.46 -16.26
CA SER A 337 -5.44 11.89 -14.85
C SER A 337 -4.76 10.91 -13.88
N PRO A 338 -3.96 11.41 -12.91
CA PRO A 338 -3.39 10.59 -11.84
C PRO A 338 -4.44 9.82 -11.02
N SER A 339 -5.69 10.29 -11.01
CA SER A 339 -6.80 9.62 -10.31
C SER A 339 -7.10 8.23 -10.86
N ARG A 340 -7.12 8.03 -12.19
CA ARG A 340 -7.45 6.72 -12.78
C ARG A 340 -6.35 5.69 -12.60
N LEU A 341 -5.09 6.14 -12.64
CA LEU A 341 -3.95 5.28 -12.34
C LEU A 341 -3.99 4.85 -10.88
N CYS A 342 -4.34 5.76 -9.96
CA CYS A 342 -4.62 5.44 -8.56
C CYS A 342 -5.73 4.38 -8.45
N ASP A 343 -6.88 4.57 -9.08
CA ASP A 343 -7.99 3.60 -9.02
C ASP A 343 -7.56 2.21 -9.48
N THR A 344 -6.75 2.14 -10.54
CA THR A 344 -6.22 0.86 -11.04
C THR A 344 -5.28 0.21 -10.02
N ILE A 345 -4.33 0.96 -9.46
CA ILE A 345 -3.41 0.45 -8.42
C ILE A 345 -4.21 -0.03 -7.20
N CYS A 346 -5.16 0.77 -6.74
CA CYS A 346 -6.01 0.45 -5.60
C CYS A 346 -6.90 -0.77 -5.87
N SER A 347 -7.34 -0.99 -7.12
CA SER A 347 -8.06 -2.20 -7.51
C SER A 347 -7.18 -3.46 -7.44
N GLN A 348 -5.86 -3.34 -7.58
CA GLN A 348 -4.94 -4.50 -7.52
C GLN A 348 -4.85 -5.08 -6.10
N TRP A 349 -5.13 -4.28 -5.06
CA TRP A 349 -5.24 -4.77 -3.68
C TRP A 349 -6.36 -5.82 -3.50
N THR A 350 -7.28 -5.89 -4.46
CA THR A 350 -8.43 -6.81 -4.45
C THR A 350 -8.11 -8.17 -5.09
N GLN A 351 -7.15 -8.22 -6.02
CA GLN A 351 -6.90 -9.39 -6.87
C GLN A 351 -5.64 -10.17 -6.51
N VAL A 352 -4.70 -9.55 -5.79
CA VAL A 352 -3.36 -10.09 -5.61
C VAL A 352 -3.22 -10.82 -4.28
N SER A 353 -3.03 -12.14 -4.32
CA SER A 353 -2.57 -12.91 -3.17
C SER A 353 -1.03 -12.94 -3.14
N LEU A 354 -0.42 -12.30 -2.14
CA LEU A 354 1.04 -12.31 -1.90
C LEU A 354 1.54 -13.62 -1.24
N GLY A 355 0.81 -14.72 -1.45
CA GLY A 355 1.21 -16.06 -1.04
C GLY A 355 0.01 -16.90 -0.62
N THR A 356 -0.20 -17.99 -1.34
CA THR A 356 -1.18 -19.03 -1.00
C THR A 356 -0.56 -19.98 0.02
N GLY A 357 -0.54 -19.56 1.27
CA GLY A 357 -0.46 -20.46 2.39
C GLY A 357 -1.44 -19.93 3.41
N PRO A 358 -2.50 -20.65 3.80
CA PRO A 358 -3.13 -20.32 5.06
C PRO A 358 -2.03 -20.27 6.12
N ILE A 359 -2.27 -19.49 7.15
CA ILE A 359 -1.58 -19.62 8.43
C ILE A 359 -2.04 -20.98 9.08
N GLY A 360 -2.03 -22.07 8.31
CA GLY A 360 -2.39 -23.44 8.64
C GLY A 360 -1.31 -24.40 8.16
N GLY A 361 -1.04 -25.45 8.94
CA GLY A 361 0.14 -26.33 8.89
C GLY A 361 0.41 -27.10 7.58
N PRO A 362 1.38 -28.04 7.60
CA PRO A 362 2.15 -28.41 6.43
C PRO A 362 1.37 -29.30 5.47
N SER A 363 1.04 -28.75 4.29
CA SER A 363 0.55 -29.55 3.17
C SER A 363 1.72 -29.94 2.28
N ARG A 364 2.21 -31.17 2.45
CA ARG A 364 2.96 -31.89 1.40
C ARG A 364 1.99 -32.14 0.25
N ARG A 365 2.04 -31.33 -0.81
CA ARG A 365 1.66 -31.73 -2.17
C ARG A 365 2.27 -30.74 -3.17
N ARG A 366 3.10 -31.27 -4.08
CA ARG A 366 3.46 -30.58 -5.32
C ARG A 366 2.18 -30.38 -6.12
N SER A 367 1.87 -29.15 -6.49
CA SER A 367 1.04 -28.89 -7.66
C SER A 367 1.49 -27.60 -8.34
N GLN A 368 1.71 -27.74 -9.64
CA GLN A 368 1.86 -26.66 -10.60
C GLN A 368 0.60 -25.79 -10.56
N TYR A 369 0.74 -24.47 -10.58
CA TYR A 369 -0.41 -23.58 -10.77
C TYR A 369 -0.09 -22.47 -11.76
N SER A 370 -0.92 -22.44 -12.80
CA SER A 370 -1.12 -21.38 -13.77
C SER A 370 -1.93 -20.23 -13.16
N VAL A 371 -1.61 -18.99 -13.52
CA VAL A 371 -2.40 -17.80 -13.22
C VAL A 371 -3.58 -17.75 -14.18
N THR A 372 -4.81 -17.90 -13.69
CA THR A 372 -6.02 -17.65 -14.48
C THR A 372 -6.58 -16.28 -14.11
N LEU A 373 -6.51 -15.33 -15.06
CA LEU A 373 -7.24 -14.06 -15.01
C LEU A 373 -8.73 -14.35 -15.24
N ALA A 374 -9.55 -14.21 -14.19
CA ALA A 374 -11.00 -14.24 -14.34
C ALA A 374 -11.51 -12.84 -14.64
N THR A 375 -11.83 -12.57 -15.90
CA THR A 375 -12.67 -11.43 -16.30
C THR A 375 -14.12 -11.73 -15.93
N ALA A 376 -14.61 -11.14 -14.84
CA ALA A 376 -16.02 -11.15 -14.52
C ALA A 376 -16.74 -10.05 -15.33
N ALA A 377 -17.49 -10.45 -16.35
CA ALA A 377 -18.43 -9.59 -17.05
C ALA A 377 -19.74 -9.52 -16.23
N CYS A 378 -20.09 -8.35 -15.72
CA CYS A 378 -21.40 -8.09 -15.14
C CYS A 378 -22.40 -7.78 -16.27
N HIS A 379 -23.42 -8.64 -16.46
CA HIS A 379 -24.63 -8.31 -17.22
C HIS A 379 -25.73 -7.80 -16.26
N PRO A 380 -26.46 -6.72 -16.61
CA PRO A 380 -27.59 -6.28 -15.81
C PRO A 380 -28.89 -6.95 -16.29
N GLY A 381 -29.70 -7.41 -15.34
CA GLY A 381 -31.15 -7.53 -15.50
C GLY A 381 -31.72 -8.94 -15.57
N VAL A 382 -32.03 -9.53 -14.42
CA VAL A 382 -33.23 -10.36 -14.25
C VAL A 382 -33.76 -10.17 -12.82
N SER A 383 -34.98 -9.64 -12.70
CA SER A 383 -35.78 -9.63 -11.48
C SER A 383 -36.29 -11.04 -11.21
N ILE A 384 -36.03 -11.59 -10.02
CA ILE A 384 -36.71 -12.80 -9.54
C ILE A 384 -37.24 -12.54 -8.12
N THR A 385 -38.56 -12.47 -8.05
CA THR A 385 -39.41 -12.45 -6.86
C THR A 385 -39.21 -13.72 -6.02
N ARG A 386 -38.85 -13.58 -4.74
CA ARG A 386 -38.77 -14.69 -3.78
C ARG A 386 -40.16 -15.11 -3.31
N ARG A 387 -40.58 -16.35 -3.63
CA ARG A 387 -41.64 -17.07 -2.90
C ARG A 387 -41.01 -17.88 -1.77
N PHE A 388 -41.54 -17.69 -0.56
CA PHE A 388 -41.26 -18.49 0.63
C PHE A 388 -41.76 -19.93 0.46
N ILE A 389 -40.92 -20.92 0.79
CA ILE A 389 -41.37 -22.29 1.09
C ILE A 389 -40.68 -22.73 2.40
N ARG A 390 -41.51 -23.09 3.39
CA ARG A 390 -41.13 -23.67 4.69
C ARG A 390 -40.64 -25.12 4.50
N PRO A 391 -39.71 -25.65 5.32
CA PRO A 391 -39.49 -27.08 5.39
C PRO A 391 -40.49 -27.75 6.33
N ALA A 392 -41.11 -28.82 5.84
CA ALA A 392 -41.94 -29.73 6.62
C ALA A 392 -41.07 -30.78 7.34
N SER A 393 -41.37 -30.95 8.61
CA SER A 393 -40.96 -32.03 9.50
C SER A 393 -41.43 -33.40 9.01
N ARG A 394 -40.58 -34.44 9.14
CA ARG A 394 -41.04 -35.82 9.26
C ARG A 394 -40.29 -36.57 10.37
N HIS A 395 -41.06 -36.95 11.37
CA HIS A 395 -40.80 -38.04 12.30
C HIS A 395 -40.97 -39.40 11.63
N ALA A 396 -40.11 -40.34 12.02
CA ALA A 396 -40.36 -41.75 12.32
C ALA A 396 -39.01 -42.30 12.83
N ALA A 397 -38.87 -43.23 13.76
CA ALA A 397 -39.67 -43.85 14.81
C ALA A 397 -38.71 -44.90 15.44
N LEU A 398 -38.66 -45.01 16.77
CA LEU A 398 -37.91 -46.05 17.49
C LEU A 398 -38.41 -47.47 17.12
N ILE A 399 -37.57 -48.51 17.30
CA ILE A 399 -37.72 -49.56 18.35
C ILE A 399 -36.66 -50.68 18.18
N ARG A 400 -36.27 -51.23 19.36
CA ARG A 400 -35.39 -52.36 19.75
C ARG A 400 -33.94 -51.93 20.04
N SER A 401 -33.43 -52.02 21.27
CA SER A 401 -33.76 -52.84 22.46
C SER A 401 -33.58 -52.06 23.75
#